data_AF-A0A1W4WXZ9-F1
#
_entry.id   AF-A0A1W4WXZ9-F1
#
_cell.length_a   1.000
_cell.length_b   1.000
_cell.length_c   1.000
_cell.angle_alpha   90.00
_cell.angle_beta   90.00
_cell.angle_gamma   90.00
#
_symmetry.space_group_name_H-M   'P 1'
#
loop_
_entity.id
_entity.type
_entity.pdbx_description
1 polymer ?
#
loop_
_entity_poly.entity_id
_entity_poly.type
_entity_poly.pdbx_seq_one_letter_code
_entity_poly.pdbx_strand_id
1 'polypeptide(L)'
;MSDSFVKDSTHFIERLETLNLQPGDMLVSFDVVYLFTMVPVKEALEYIRQIFPEDITALFRLVLTTTYLQWNNTFYEQADRFTMEKENNGKLAYLDELVNRKSDGSLGHTVYCKVTHTDRYFNKNLNHYPAQKQAILKTLIHRANHIWEASLLDQKLRHLGQALKYNGYKSQEIKRALHSRKTAPETPQPPPVGFASLPYIKTVTDRIGLLKRHNIRTFFKTHTTAANLNKIS
;
A
#
# COMPACT_ATOMS: atom_id res chain seq x y z
N MET A 1 -8.46 25.80 2.56
CA MET A 1 -8.26 24.40 3.00
C MET A 1 -9.65 23.84 3.25
N SER A 2 -9.99 22.70 2.66
CA SER A 2 -11.32 22.08 2.84
C SER A 2 -11.45 21.44 4.24
N ASP A 3 -12.58 21.64 4.91
CA ASP A 3 -12.88 21.09 6.25
C ASP A 3 -13.10 19.55 6.28
N SER A 4 -13.05 18.89 5.12
CA SER A 4 -13.20 17.45 4.99
C SER A 4 -11.86 16.78 4.67
N PHE A 5 -11.24 16.14 5.67
CA PHE A 5 -10.02 15.35 5.48
C PHE A 5 -10.14 13.93 6.08
N VAL A 6 -9.56 12.94 5.42
CA VAL A 6 -9.48 11.56 5.92
C VAL A 6 -8.04 11.29 6.37
N LYS A 7 -7.84 10.83 7.62
CA LYS A 7 -6.50 10.56 8.18
C LYS A 7 -5.93 9.22 7.72
N ASP A 8 -6.75 8.18 7.83
CA ASP A 8 -6.43 6.78 7.57
C ASP A 8 -7.73 6.00 7.33
N SER A 9 -7.61 4.70 7.02
CA SER A 9 -8.75 3.80 6.79
C SER A 9 -9.69 3.70 7.98
N THR A 10 -9.19 3.76 9.22
CA THR A 10 -10.05 3.68 10.40
C THR A 10 -10.94 4.91 10.49
N HIS A 11 -10.35 6.10 10.35
CA HIS A 11 -11.09 7.36 10.31
C HIS A 11 -12.06 7.42 9.12
N PHE A 12 -11.71 6.80 8.00
CA PHE A 12 -12.60 6.69 6.85
C PHE A 12 -13.83 5.83 7.16
N ILE A 13 -13.64 4.65 7.73
CA ILE A 13 -14.71 3.73 8.13
C ILE A 13 -15.65 4.39 9.14
N GLU A 14 -15.11 5.04 10.17
CA GLU A 14 -15.91 5.77 11.17
C GLU A 14 -16.80 6.84 10.51
N ARG A 15 -16.27 7.55 9.49
CA ARG A 15 -17.08 8.52 8.75
C ARG A 15 -18.15 7.85 7.91
N LEU A 16 -17.86 6.72 7.26
CA LEU A 16 -18.87 5.96 6.50
C LEU A 16 -20.04 5.53 7.38
N GLU A 17 -19.79 5.10 8.62
CA GLU A 17 -20.84 4.68 9.56
C GLU A 17 -21.80 5.82 9.92
N THR A 18 -21.32 7.07 9.90
CA THR A 18 -22.15 8.25 10.20
C THR A 18 -22.92 8.80 8.99
N LEU A 19 -22.60 8.32 7.77
CA LEU A 19 -23.20 8.82 6.54
C LEU A 19 -24.46 8.02 6.19
N ASN A 20 -25.54 8.76 5.93
CA ASN A 20 -26.78 8.19 5.41
C ASN A 20 -27.19 8.91 4.13
N LEU A 21 -27.18 8.18 3.03
CA LEU A 21 -27.36 8.74 1.69
C LEU A 21 -28.83 8.83 1.32
N GLN A 22 -29.20 9.93 0.67
CA GLN A 22 -30.55 10.18 0.20
C GLN A 22 -30.76 9.66 -1.23
N PRO A 23 -32.03 9.41 -1.64
CA PRO A 23 -32.36 9.12 -3.03
C PRO A 23 -31.96 10.29 -3.94
N GLY A 24 -30.88 10.13 -4.71
CA GLY A 24 -30.30 11.16 -5.58
C GLY A 24 -28.81 11.42 -5.32
N ASP A 25 -28.30 11.02 -4.15
CA ASP A 25 -26.87 11.16 -3.83
C ASP A 25 -26.02 10.21 -4.67
N MET A 26 -24.94 10.73 -5.25
CA MET A 26 -23.97 9.95 -6.03
C MET A 26 -22.70 9.73 -5.22
N LEU A 27 -22.23 8.49 -5.19
CA LEU A 27 -20.87 8.19 -4.73
C LEU A 27 -19.94 8.15 -5.95
N VAL A 28 -18.87 8.95 -5.86
CA VAL A 28 -17.80 9.00 -6.87
C VAL A 28 -16.47 8.97 -6.16
N SER A 29 -15.52 8.20 -6.69
CA SER A 29 -14.11 8.26 -6.28
C SER A 29 -13.28 8.87 -7.39
N PHE A 30 -12.36 9.75 -7.01
CA PHE A 30 -11.38 10.32 -7.91
C PHE A 30 -10.03 9.67 -7.59
N ASP A 31 -9.47 8.93 -8.53
CA ASP A 31 -8.12 8.41 -8.41
C ASP A 31 -7.14 9.28 -9.19
N VAL A 32 -6.05 9.66 -8.53
CA VAL A 32 -4.96 10.42 -9.16
C VAL A 32 -4.01 9.39 -9.76
N VAL A 33 -4.30 8.98 -10.99
CA VAL A 33 -3.57 7.89 -11.66
C VAL A 33 -2.09 8.20 -11.83
N TYR A 34 -1.74 9.48 -12.03
CA TYR A 34 -0.36 9.92 -12.18
C TYR A 34 -0.19 11.33 -11.59
N LEU A 35 0.52 11.43 -10.46
CA LEU A 35 0.90 12.72 -9.87
C LEU A 35 1.73 13.57 -10.85
N PHE A 36 2.46 12.93 -11.76
CA PHE A 36 3.29 13.57 -12.79
C PHE A 36 2.47 14.23 -13.92
N THR A 37 1.25 13.79 -14.22
CA THR A 37 0.40 14.37 -15.28
C THR A 37 -0.53 15.46 -14.75
N MET A 38 -0.45 15.75 -13.45
CA MET A 38 -1.24 16.76 -12.74
C MET A 38 -0.45 18.06 -12.50
N VAL A 39 0.78 18.14 -13.01
CA VAL A 39 1.51 19.41 -13.02
C VAL A 39 0.67 20.41 -13.81
N PRO A 40 0.23 21.53 -13.21
CA PRO A 40 -0.50 22.56 -13.92
C PRO A 40 0.42 23.12 -15.01
N VAL A 41 0.27 22.61 -16.24
CA VAL A 41 1.29 22.76 -17.29
C VAL A 41 1.57 24.23 -17.58
N LYS A 42 0.53 25.07 -17.53
CA LYS A 42 0.65 26.50 -17.76
C LYS A 42 1.50 27.16 -16.67
N GLU A 43 1.14 26.94 -15.41
CA GLU A 43 1.79 27.52 -14.23
C GLU A 43 3.23 27.00 -14.08
N ALA A 44 3.45 25.71 -14.36
CA ALA A 44 4.79 25.11 -14.34
C ALA A 44 5.68 25.69 -15.44
N LEU A 45 5.16 25.89 -16.65
CA LEU A 45 5.92 26.53 -17.73
C LEU A 45 6.20 28.00 -17.44
N GLU A 46 5.28 28.70 -16.78
CA GLU A 46 5.48 30.08 -16.34
C GLU A 46 6.62 30.19 -15.33
N TYR A 47 6.72 29.22 -14.41
CA TYR A 47 7.83 29.13 -13.45
C TYR A 47 9.15 28.72 -14.13
N ILE A 48 9.14 27.73 -15.02
CA ILE A 48 10.33 27.23 -15.73
C ILE A 48 10.96 28.35 -16.59
N ARG A 49 10.13 29.19 -17.22
CA ARG A 49 10.59 30.38 -17.97
C ARG A 49 11.36 31.39 -17.15
N GLN A 50 11.08 31.47 -15.85
CA GLN A 50 11.78 32.39 -14.96
C GLN A 50 13.18 31.87 -14.59
N ILE A 51 13.45 30.58 -14.80
CA ILE A 51 14.67 29.90 -14.34
C ILE A 51 15.57 29.50 -15.50
N PHE A 52 14.99 29.08 -16.63
CA PHE A 52 15.72 28.54 -17.77
C PHE A 52 15.51 29.37 -19.03
N PRO A 53 16.48 29.38 -19.97
CA PRO A 53 16.31 30.06 -21.26
C PRO A 53 15.20 29.39 -22.12
N GLU A 54 14.76 30.09 -23.18
CA GLU A 54 13.56 29.70 -23.93
C GLU A 54 13.71 28.37 -24.69
N ASP A 55 14.92 28.01 -25.12
CA ASP A 55 15.23 26.73 -25.76
C ASP A 55 15.02 25.54 -24.80
N ILE A 56 15.52 25.66 -23.57
CA ILE A 56 15.29 24.66 -22.50
C ILE A 56 13.83 24.64 -22.07
N THR A 57 13.19 25.81 -21.96
CA THR A 57 11.75 25.92 -21.69
C THR A 57 10.91 25.22 -22.76
N ALA A 58 11.29 25.35 -24.04
CA ALA A 58 10.62 24.67 -25.15
C ALA A 58 10.71 23.14 -25.03
N LEU A 59 11.85 22.61 -24.56
CA LEU A 59 11.99 21.17 -24.24
C LEU A 59 11.06 20.74 -23.10
N PHE A 60 10.98 21.52 -22.02
CA PHE A 60 10.05 21.25 -20.93
C PHE A 60 8.58 21.32 -21.38
N ARG A 61 8.23 22.27 -22.26
CA ARG A 61 6.91 22.33 -22.88
C ARG A 61 6.61 21.05 -23.62
N LEU A 62 7.52 20.63 -24.49
CA LEU A 62 7.37 19.39 -25.25
C LEU A 62 7.08 18.22 -24.31
N VAL A 63 7.93 18.01 -23.29
CA VAL A 63 7.79 16.92 -22.31
C VAL A 63 6.49 17.00 -21.50
N LEU A 64 6.06 18.20 -21.10
CA LEU A 64 4.83 18.38 -20.29
C LEU A 64 3.54 18.31 -21.12
N THR A 65 3.62 18.51 -22.44
CA THR A 65 2.45 18.44 -23.34
C THR A 65 2.36 17.17 -24.16
N THR A 66 3.46 16.44 -24.35
CA THR A 66 3.44 15.15 -25.06
C THR A 66 3.06 14.04 -24.10
N THR A 67 1.83 13.55 -24.24
CA THR A 67 1.30 12.41 -23.49
C THR A 67 1.21 11.14 -24.35
N TYR A 68 2.06 11.06 -25.38
CA TYR A 68 2.10 9.91 -26.27
C TYR A 68 2.88 8.75 -25.64
N LEU A 69 2.30 7.56 -25.67
CA LEU A 69 2.88 6.31 -25.22
C LEU A 69 2.85 5.30 -26.37
N GLN A 70 3.92 4.52 -26.55
CA GLN A 70 3.96 3.47 -27.57
C GLN A 70 3.76 2.09 -26.93
N TRP A 71 2.81 1.31 -27.44
CA TRP A 71 2.61 -0.09 -27.08
C TRP A 71 2.31 -0.91 -28.34
N ASN A 72 2.96 -2.07 -28.50
CA ASN A 72 2.82 -2.95 -29.68
C ASN A 72 2.88 -2.19 -31.02
N ASN A 73 3.93 -1.38 -31.19
CA ASN A 73 4.15 -0.55 -32.39
C ASN A 73 3.00 0.43 -32.74
N THR A 74 2.12 0.72 -31.78
CA THR A 74 1.03 1.68 -31.91
C THR A 74 1.24 2.82 -30.92
N PHE A 75 1.05 4.07 -31.37
CA PHE A 75 1.10 5.25 -30.52
C PHE A 75 -0.29 5.55 -29.95
N TYR A 76 -0.34 5.86 -28.66
CA TYR A 76 -1.55 6.20 -27.90
C TYR A 76 -1.37 7.57 -27.27
N GLU A 77 -2.40 8.40 -27.31
CA GLU A 77 -2.45 9.66 -26.57
C GLU A 77 -3.20 9.45 -25.25
N GLN A 78 -2.65 9.92 -24.14
CA GLN A 78 -3.34 9.84 -22.86
C GLN A 78 -4.51 10.84 -22.82
N ALA A 79 -5.73 10.33 -22.95
CA ALA A 79 -6.94 11.15 -23.00
C ALA A 79 -7.41 11.67 -21.63
N ASP A 80 -7.27 10.86 -20.57
CA ASP A 80 -7.89 11.16 -19.27
C ASP A 80 -6.88 11.54 -18.18
N ARG A 81 -7.16 12.69 -17.54
CA ARG A 81 -6.36 13.28 -16.45
C ARG A 81 -6.76 12.76 -15.06
N PHE A 82 -7.91 12.09 -14.96
CA PHE A 82 -8.41 11.39 -13.77
C PHE A 82 -9.19 10.15 -14.21
N THR A 83 -9.01 9.02 -13.54
CA THR A 83 -10.09 8.01 -13.51
C THR A 83 -11.05 8.39 -12.40
N MET A 84 -12.24 8.82 -12.80
CA MET A 84 -13.38 8.90 -11.90
C MET A 84 -14.09 7.55 -11.95
N GLU A 85 -14.10 6.83 -10.83
CA GLU A 85 -14.95 5.64 -10.70
C GLU A 85 -16.29 6.09 -10.11
N LYS A 86 -17.37 5.67 -10.77
CA LYS A 86 -18.73 5.92 -10.30
C LYS A 86 -19.27 4.66 -9.64
N GLU A 87 -20.13 4.85 -8.65
CA GLU A 87 -20.87 3.75 -8.04
C GLU A 87 -21.60 2.93 -9.12
N ASN A 88 -21.40 1.62 -9.09
CA ASN A 88 -22.03 0.68 -9.99
C ASN A 88 -22.67 -0.45 -9.17
N ASN A 89 -23.96 -0.71 -9.38
CA ASN A 89 -24.74 -1.70 -8.64
C ASN A 89 -24.63 -1.57 -7.11
N GLY A 90 -24.68 -0.33 -6.60
CA GLY A 90 -24.58 -0.05 -5.17
C GLY A 90 -23.16 -0.18 -4.61
N LYS A 91 -22.14 -0.28 -5.46
CA LYS A 91 -20.75 -0.50 -5.05
C LYS A 91 -19.81 0.51 -5.67
N LEU A 92 -18.92 1.07 -4.87
CA LEU A 92 -17.86 1.98 -5.33
C LEU A 92 -16.51 1.54 -4.75
N ALA A 93 -15.53 1.36 -5.62
CA ALA A 93 -14.16 1.12 -5.20
C ALA A 93 -13.48 2.45 -4.85
N TYR A 94 -12.77 2.47 -3.73
CA TYR A 94 -12.00 3.59 -3.24
C TYR A 94 -10.74 3.08 -2.53
N LEU A 95 -9.57 3.28 -3.13
CA LEU A 95 -8.30 2.74 -2.63
C LEU A 95 -8.38 1.21 -2.42
N ASP A 96 -8.06 0.75 -1.21
CA ASP A 96 -8.12 -0.67 -0.81
C ASP A 96 -9.51 -1.07 -0.30
N GLU A 97 -10.53 -0.22 -0.44
CA GLU A 97 -11.86 -0.40 0.13
C GLU A 97 -12.97 -0.40 -0.93
N LEU A 98 -14.00 -1.20 -0.70
CA LEU A 98 -15.19 -1.31 -1.54
C LEU A 98 -16.39 -0.86 -0.70
N VAL A 99 -16.86 0.36 -0.95
CA VAL A 99 -18.03 0.94 -0.31
C VAL A 99 -19.28 0.32 -0.92
N ASN A 100 -20.22 -0.14 -0.08
CA ASN A 100 -21.46 -0.78 -0.49
C ASN A 100 -22.65 0.02 0.06
N ARG A 101 -23.47 0.58 -0.80
CA ARG A 101 -24.73 1.22 -0.42
C ARG A 101 -25.78 0.16 -0.11
N LYS A 102 -26.36 0.23 1.08
CA LYS A 102 -27.46 -0.64 1.50
C LYS A 102 -28.80 -0.02 1.10
N SER A 103 -29.85 -0.84 1.13
CA SER A 103 -31.22 -0.42 0.76
C SER A 103 -31.81 0.63 1.70
N ASP A 104 -31.28 0.75 2.92
CA ASP A 104 -31.70 1.74 3.93
C ASP A 104 -30.95 3.08 3.81
N GLY A 105 -30.07 3.25 2.81
CA GLY A 105 -29.25 4.45 2.61
C GLY A 105 -27.92 4.45 3.36
N SER A 106 -27.71 3.49 4.28
CA SER A 106 -26.46 3.36 5.02
C SER A 106 -25.34 2.78 4.15
N LEU A 107 -24.10 3.03 4.55
CA LEU A 107 -22.90 2.54 3.87
C LEU A 107 -22.26 1.38 4.64
N GLY A 108 -22.10 0.25 3.98
CA GLY A 108 -21.17 -0.81 4.36
C GLY A 108 -19.83 -0.65 3.65
N HIS A 109 -18.81 -1.37 4.10
CA HIS A 109 -17.49 -1.35 3.49
C HIS A 109 -16.89 -2.75 3.50
N THR A 110 -16.19 -3.11 2.44
CA THR A 110 -15.37 -4.32 2.39
C THR A 110 -14.00 -3.98 1.81
N VAL A 111 -13.07 -4.93 1.72
CA VAL A 111 -11.80 -4.65 1.05
C VAL A 111 -11.97 -4.85 -0.45
N TYR A 112 -11.54 -3.84 -1.20
CA TYR A 112 -11.46 -3.92 -2.64
C TYR A 112 -10.11 -4.54 -3.03
N CYS A 113 -10.17 -5.71 -3.67
CA CYS A 113 -9.01 -6.27 -4.35
C CYS A 113 -9.18 -6.01 -5.84
N LYS A 114 -8.20 -5.35 -6.47
CA LYS A 114 -8.15 -5.24 -7.93
C LYS A 114 -8.24 -6.63 -8.55
N VAL A 115 -8.83 -6.75 -9.74
CA VAL A 115 -8.96 -8.03 -10.47
C VAL A 115 -7.59 -8.69 -10.72
N THR A 116 -6.52 -7.91 -10.71
CA THR A 116 -5.13 -8.36 -10.83
C THR A 116 -4.51 -8.84 -9.51
N HIS A 117 -5.25 -8.86 -8.40
CA HIS A 117 -4.76 -9.33 -7.11
C HIS A 117 -4.48 -10.84 -7.16
N THR A 118 -3.21 -11.23 -7.03
CA THR A 118 -2.76 -12.62 -7.18
C THR A 118 -2.56 -13.36 -5.86
N ASP A 119 -2.92 -12.73 -4.73
CA ASP A 119 -2.61 -13.24 -3.37
C ASP A 119 -1.13 -13.55 -3.14
N ARG A 120 -0.25 -12.96 -3.97
CA ARG A 120 1.21 -13.05 -3.81
C ARG A 120 1.65 -12.02 -2.78
N TYR A 121 1.67 -12.45 -1.53
CA TYR A 121 2.31 -11.71 -0.46
C TYR A 121 3.81 -11.99 -0.44
N PHE A 122 4.46 -11.46 0.58
CA PHE A 122 5.89 -11.66 0.75
C PHE A 122 6.20 -13.11 1.07
N ASN A 123 6.89 -13.76 0.14
CA ASN A 123 7.13 -15.20 0.25
C ASN A 123 8.07 -15.53 1.42
N LYS A 124 7.69 -16.54 2.22
CA LYS A 124 8.41 -16.99 3.42
C LYS A 124 9.85 -17.42 3.12
N ASN A 125 10.11 -17.92 1.92
CA ASN A 125 11.39 -18.49 1.53
C ASN A 125 12.40 -17.45 1.08
N LEU A 126 11.98 -16.20 0.82
CA LEU A 126 12.90 -15.13 0.43
C LEU A 126 13.92 -14.83 1.54
N ASN A 127 15.12 -14.39 1.15
CA ASN A 127 16.22 -14.11 2.09
C ASN A 127 16.02 -12.76 2.83
N HIS A 128 15.05 -12.73 3.74
CA HIS A 128 14.77 -11.58 4.60
C HIS A 128 14.79 -11.95 6.08
N TYR A 129 15.10 -10.95 6.90
CA TYR A 129 15.17 -11.11 8.35
C TYR A 129 13.82 -11.57 8.91
N PRO A 130 13.78 -12.54 9.85
CA PRO A 130 12.52 -13.11 10.33
C PRO A 130 11.49 -12.09 10.83
N ALA A 131 11.92 -11.00 11.47
CA ALA A 131 11.00 -9.98 11.96
C ALA A 131 10.24 -9.26 10.84
N GLN A 132 10.86 -9.08 9.65
CA GLN A 132 10.18 -8.49 8.48
C GLN A 132 9.06 -9.39 7.99
N LYS A 133 9.32 -10.70 7.91
CA LYS A 133 8.31 -11.69 7.51
C LYS A 133 7.16 -11.79 8.51
N GLN A 134 7.45 -11.64 9.80
CA GLN A 134 6.46 -11.61 10.87
C GLN A 134 5.64 -10.32 10.86
N ALA A 135 6.27 -9.18 10.56
CA ALA A 135 5.58 -7.89 10.43
C ALA A 135 4.46 -7.98 9.37
N ILE A 136 4.72 -8.64 8.25
CA ILE A 136 3.73 -8.79 7.18
C ILE A 136 2.53 -9.63 7.64
N LEU A 137 2.75 -10.74 8.34
CA LEU A 137 1.66 -11.51 8.95
C LEU A 137 0.84 -10.65 9.92
N LYS A 138 1.52 -9.92 10.81
CA LYS A 138 0.88 -9.05 11.79
C LYS A 138 0.06 -7.96 11.12
N THR A 139 0.61 -7.29 10.11
CA THR A 139 -0.09 -6.20 9.40
C THR A 139 -1.30 -6.71 8.65
N LEU A 140 -1.20 -7.83 7.91
CA LEU A 140 -2.34 -8.39 7.18
C LEU A 140 -3.47 -8.83 8.11
N ILE A 141 -3.14 -9.49 9.23
CA ILE A 141 -4.12 -9.91 10.23
C ILE A 141 -4.68 -8.72 11.02
N HIS A 142 -3.85 -7.71 11.31
CA HIS A 142 -4.33 -6.50 11.97
C HIS A 142 -5.34 -5.77 11.09
N ARG A 143 -5.02 -5.56 9.81
CA ARG A 143 -5.94 -4.97 8.84
C ARG A 143 -7.21 -5.79 8.71
N ALA A 144 -7.08 -7.12 8.66
CA ALA A 144 -8.21 -8.02 8.64
C ALA A 144 -9.21 -7.75 9.77
N ASN A 145 -8.71 -7.61 10.99
CA ASN A 145 -9.57 -7.45 12.17
C ASN A 145 -10.14 -6.04 12.34
N HIS A 146 -9.56 -5.00 11.72
CA HIS A 146 -9.95 -3.60 11.94
C HIS A 146 -10.62 -2.94 10.73
N ILE A 147 -10.36 -3.43 9.51
CA ILE A 147 -10.85 -2.84 8.27
C ILE A 147 -11.97 -3.70 7.65
N TRP A 148 -12.03 -5.00 7.96
CA TRP A 148 -13.06 -5.85 7.37
C TRP A 148 -14.35 -5.81 8.18
N GLU A 149 -15.47 -5.66 7.46
CA GLU A 149 -16.80 -5.86 8.02
C GLU A 149 -16.91 -7.20 8.77
N ALA A 150 -17.46 -7.15 9.99
CA ALA A 150 -17.56 -8.28 10.90
C ALA A 150 -18.33 -9.47 10.29
N SER A 151 -19.34 -9.19 9.47
CA SER A 151 -20.17 -10.19 8.79
C SER A 151 -19.36 -11.11 7.84
N LEU A 152 -18.25 -10.62 7.30
CA LEU A 152 -17.41 -11.34 6.33
C LEU A 152 -16.04 -11.76 6.90
N LEU A 153 -15.76 -11.42 8.16
CA LEU A 153 -14.44 -11.59 8.78
C LEU A 153 -13.98 -13.04 8.72
N ASP A 154 -14.84 -14.00 9.07
CA ASP A 154 -14.50 -15.42 9.06
C ASP A 154 -14.13 -15.95 7.66
N GLN A 155 -14.91 -15.57 6.64
CA GLN A 155 -14.63 -15.97 5.26
C GLN A 155 -13.31 -15.38 4.78
N LYS A 156 -13.05 -14.10 5.07
CA LYS A 156 -11.83 -13.41 4.67
C LYS A 156 -10.60 -13.92 5.41
N LEU A 157 -10.70 -14.25 6.70
CA LEU A 157 -9.62 -14.88 7.47
C LEU A 157 -9.29 -16.28 6.94
N ARG A 158 -10.30 -17.05 6.50
CA ARG A 158 -10.06 -18.34 5.81
C ARG A 158 -9.29 -18.14 4.51
N HIS A 159 -9.71 -17.19 3.68
CA HIS A 159 -9.04 -16.85 2.42
C HIS A 159 -7.60 -16.38 2.65
N LEU A 160 -7.38 -15.42 3.55
CA LEU A 160 -6.05 -14.93 3.92
C LEU A 160 -5.17 -16.07 4.45
N GLY A 161 -5.73 -16.97 5.26
CA GLY A 161 -5.02 -18.14 5.75
C GLY A 161 -4.56 -19.07 4.62
N GLN A 162 -5.38 -19.26 3.58
CA GLN A 162 -4.99 -20.04 2.39
C GLN A 162 -3.90 -19.32 1.59
N ALA A 163 -4.08 -18.04 1.31
CA ALA A 163 -3.09 -17.23 0.61
C ALA A 163 -1.72 -17.25 1.33
N LEU A 164 -1.70 -17.06 2.66
CA LEU A 164 -0.46 -17.13 3.44
C LEU A 164 0.21 -18.52 3.37
N LYS A 165 -0.57 -19.61 3.33
CA LYS A 165 -0.02 -20.95 3.11
C LYS A 165 0.62 -21.08 1.73
N TYR A 166 -0.02 -20.58 0.68
CA TYR A 166 0.55 -20.55 -0.67
C TYR A 166 1.85 -19.73 -0.74
N ASN A 167 1.99 -18.70 0.11
CA ASN A 167 3.22 -17.93 0.26
C ASN A 167 4.28 -18.60 1.15
N GLY A 168 4.07 -19.85 1.57
CA GLY A 168 5.03 -20.67 2.32
C GLY A 168 4.99 -20.52 3.83
N TYR A 169 4.03 -19.79 4.40
CA TYR A 169 3.89 -19.67 5.85
C TYR A 169 3.25 -20.90 6.47
N LYS A 170 3.79 -21.38 7.59
CA LYS A 170 3.27 -22.56 8.27
C LYS A 170 1.97 -22.23 9.01
N SER A 171 1.03 -23.18 9.05
CA SER A 171 -0.25 -23.04 9.78
C SER A 171 -0.07 -22.60 11.24
N GLN A 172 0.98 -23.07 11.92
CA GLN A 172 1.27 -22.67 13.30
C GLN A 172 1.67 -21.19 13.42
N GLU A 173 2.41 -20.65 12.45
CA GLU A 173 2.80 -19.23 12.43
C GLU A 173 1.57 -18.34 12.21
N ILE A 174 0.70 -18.74 11.29
CA ILE A 174 -0.56 -18.05 11.00
C ILE A 174 -1.45 -18.05 12.25
N LYS A 175 -1.64 -19.23 12.87
CA LYS A 175 -2.42 -19.35 14.12
C LYS A 175 -1.84 -18.47 15.23
N ARG A 176 -0.52 -18.46 15.43
CA ARG A 176 0.13 -17.60 16.43
C ARG A 176 -0.10 -16.12 16.16
N ALA A 177 -0.03 -15.69 14.90
CA ALA A 177 -0.27 -14.29 14.54
C ALA A 177 -1.74 -13.87 14.72
N LEU A 178 -2.69 -14.78 14.45
CA LEU A 178 -4.12 -14.55 14.71
C LEU A 178 -4.44 -14.34 16.20
N HIS A 179 -3.69 -14.99 17.09
CA HIS A 179 -3.88 -14.94 18.53
C HIS A 179 -2.80 -14.11 19.24
N SER A 180 -2.05 -13.28 18.52
CA SER A 180 -0.98 -12.47 19.10
C SER A 180 -1.57 -11.48 20.11
N ARG A 181 -1.40 -11.77 21.40
CA ARG A 181 -1.73 -10.84 22.49
C ARG A 181 -0.99 -9.52 22.29
N LYS A 182 -1.57 -8.40 22.72
CA LYS A 182 -0.83 -7.13 22.88
C LYS A 182 0.45 -7.46 23.64
N THR A 183 1.61 -7.21 23.03
CA THR A 183 2.89 -7.32 23.71
C THR A 183 2.80 -6.42 24.94
N ALA A 184 3.18 -6.95 26.10
CA ALA A 184 3.32 -6.14 27.31
C ALA A 184 4.17 -4.91 26.98
N PRO A 185 3.88 -3.73 27.58
CA PRO A 185 4.70 -2.54 27.35
C PRO A 185 6.16 -2.92 27.54
N GLU A 186 6.97 -2.70 26.49
CA GLU A 186 8.41 -2.96 26.55
C GLU A 186 8.96 -2.19 27.75
N THR A 187 9.64 -2.90 28.64
CA THR A 187 10.37 -2.28 29.74
C THR A 187 11.26 -1.18 29.16
N PRO A 188 11.31 0.04 29.74
CA PRO A 188 12.10 1.13 29.18
C PRO A 188 13.55 0.68 29.02
N GLN A 189 13.96 0.42 27.78
CA GLN A 189 15.35 0.11 27.49
C GLN A 189 16.12 1.43 27.39
N PRO A 190 17.37 1.48 27.87
CA PRO A 190 18.20 2.65 27.69
C PRO A 190 18.30 3.00 26.20
N PRO A 191 18.39 4.30 25.84
CA PRO A 191 18.52 4.70 24.45
C PRO A 191 19.73 3.99 23.81
N PRO A 192 19.63 3.55 22.55
CA PRO A 192 20.71 2.83 21.89
C PRO A 192 21.96 3.71 21.79
N VAL A 193 23.12 3.11 22.02
CA VAL A 193 24.45 3.78 21.93
C VAL A 193 24.78 4.13 20.47
N GLY A 194 24.15 3.45 19.51
CA GLY A 194 24.27 3.76 18.10
C GLY A 194 23.36 2.91 17.23
N PHE A 195 23.39 3.16 15.93
CA PHE A 195 22.62 2.42 14.93
C PHE A 195 23.55 1.78 13.91
N ALA A 196 23.25 0.55 13.51
CA ALA A 196 23.97 -0.14 12.44
C ALA A 196 22.98 -0.63 11.38
N SER A 197 23.25 -0.33 10.12
CA SER A 197 22.49 -0.87 8.99
C SER A 197 23.31 -1.95 8.30
N LEU A 198 22.78 -3.17 8.25
CA LEU A 198 23.49 -4.34 7.75
C LEU A 198 22.68 -5.06 6.67
N PRO A 199 23.33 -5.68 5.67
CA PRO A 199 22.63 -6.60 4.78
C PRO A 199 22.21 -7.86 5.54
N TYR A 200 21.01 -8.37 5.25
CA TYR A 200 20.56 -9.66 5.77
C TYR A 200 21.13 -10.81 4.94
N ILE A 201 22.05 -11.56 5.55
CA ILE A 201 22.60 -12.80 5.01
C ILE A 201 22.21 -13.89 5.99
N LYS A 202 21.29 -14.77 5.59
CA LYS A 202 20.90 -15.94 6.39
C LYS A 202 22.13 -16.71 6.83
N THR A 203 22.15 -17.16 8.08
CA THR A 203 23.27 -17.81 8.80
C THR A 203 24.42 -16.90 9.27
N VAL A 204 24.77 -15.86 8.51
CA VAL A 204 25.84 -14.91 8.89
C VAL A 204 25.28 -13.83 9.81
N THR A 205 24.29 -13.09 9.31
CA THR A 205 23.67 -11.98 10.03
C THR A 205 22.85 -12.47 11.22
N ASP A 206 22.33 -13.70 11.16
CA ASP A 206 21.65 -14.34 12.31
C ASP A 206 22.58 -14.48 13.53
N ARG A 207 23.90 -14.55 13.31
CA ARG A 207 24.92 -14.66 14.38
C ARG A 207 25.40 -13.29 14.89
N ILE A 208 25.01 -12.16 14.26
CA ILE A 208 25.42 -10.79 14.64
C ILE A 208 24.62 -10.28 15.87
N GLY A 209 24.20 -11.19 16.76
CA GLY A 209 23.66 -10.83 18.08
C GLY A 209 24.66 -10.06 18.96
N LEU A 210 25.93 -10.00 18.57
CA LEU A 210 27.00 -9.26 19.24
C LEU A 210 26.69 -7.75 19.34
N LEU A 211 26.15 -7.12 18.28
CA LEU A 211 25.87 -5.67 18.30
C LEU A 211 24.78 -5.31 19.32
N LYS A 212 23.82 -6.21 19.56
CA LYS A 212 22.81 -6.04 20.61
C LYS A 212 23.43 -6.01 22.01
N ARG A 213 24.52 -6.76 22.24
CA ARG A 213 25.24 -6.77 23.53
C ARG A 213 25.91 -5.42 23.84
N HIS A 214 26.21 -4.64 22.80
CA HIS A 214 26.78 -3.30 22.92
C HIS A 214 25.71 -2.19 22.87
N ASN A 215 24.43 -2.53 23.04
CA ASN A 215 23.30 -1.59 22.92
C ASN A 215 23.29 -0.83 21.57
N ILE A 216 23.75 -1.47 20.49
CA ILE A 216 23.67 -0.94 19.12
C ILE A 216 22.43 -1.51 18.46
N ARG A 217 21.52 -0.64 18.03
CA ARG A 217 20.30 -1.05 17.34
C ARG A 217 20.61 -1.38 15.88
N THR A 218 20.24 -2.59 15.46
CA THR A 218 20.53 -3.09 14.11
C THR A 218 19.29 -3.06 13.22
N PHE A 219 19.47 -2.58 11.98
CA PHE A 219 18.46 -2.60 10.93
C PHE A 219 18.96 -3.42 9.75
N PHE A 220 18.18 -4.41 9.33
CA PHE A 220 18.57 -5.31 8.25
C PHE A 220 17.96 -4.89 6.92
N LYS A 221 18.80 -4.52 5.96
CA LYS A 221 18.45 -4.26 4.57
C LYS A 221 18.57 -5.56 3.76
N THR A 222 17.81 -5.69 2.69
CA THR A 222 18.01 -6.79 1.75
C THR A 222 18.79 -6.31 0.53
N HIS A 223 19.81 -7.08 0.14
CA HIS A 223 20.29 -7.00 -1.23
C HIS A 223 19.20 -7.60 -2.12
N THR A 224 18.76 -6.81 -3.10
CA THR A 224 17.92 -7.20 -4.23
C THR A 224 16.42 -7.41 -3.99
N THR A 225 15.61 -6.48 -4.49
CA THR A 225 14.23 -6.72 -4.94
C THR A 225 14.27 -7.71 -6.09
N ALA A 226 13.35 -8.67 -6.17
CA ALA A 226 13.36 -9.78 -7.14
C ALA A 226 13.38 -9.39 -8.64
N ALA A 227 13.33 -8.10 -8.98
CA ALA A 227 13.43 -7.58 -10.34
C ALA A 227 14.83 -7.69 -10.98
N ASN A 228 15.90 -7.92 -10.19
CA ASN A 228 17.29 -7.95 -10.70
C ASN A 228 18.02 -9.25 -10.30
N LEU A 229 17.50 -10.41 -10.67
CA LEU A 229 18.23 -11.67 -10.53
C LEU A 229 18.92 -12.01 -11.86
N ASN A 230 20.23 -11.79 -11.93
CA ASN A 230 21.06 -12.47 -12.93
C ASN A 230 21.34 -13.89 -12.42
N LYS A 231 21.07 -14.88 -13.28
CA LYS A 231 21.49 -16.26 -13.06
C LYS A 231 23.02 -16.29 -13.02
N ILE A 232 23.59 -16.78 -11.92
CA ILE A 232 25.00 -17.13 -11.85
C ILE A 232 25.01 -18.64 -11.63
N SER A 233 25.52 -19.36 -12.65
CA SER A 233 25.50 -20.80 -12.91
C SER A 233 24.12 -21.45 -13.09
#